data_AF-I4YGF4-F1
#
_entry.id   AF-I4YGF4-F1
#
_cell.length_a   1.000
_cell.length_b   1.000
_cell.length_c   1.000
_cell.angle_alpha   90.00
_cell.angle_beta   90.00
_cell.angle_gamma   90.00
#
_symmetry.space_group_name_H-M   'P 1'
#
loop_
_entity.id
_entity.type
_entity.pdbx_description
1 polymer ?
#
loop_
_entity_poly.entity_id
_entity_poly.type
_entity_poly.pdbx_seq_one_letter_code
_entity_poly.pdbx_strand_id
1 'polypeptide(L)'
;MLKNNLLGVILENTTISDLNLDILNDKLNLNNKYFTADVDIRVANVEEYMDIDYTDLDALLVVFRSFDNLSVDFLKKVKEIQIDSKLALCLDNNSNDDELDNHFINYDVEYITSNERLLDALSSVGWQSLQLKSDDRNKGDAEDTIQDTNEDSTNDSYESFDQLLSKLNYYKSQLSQIDNIEQRHEYASILAQDMASFIGDDDGADIDDLNL
;
A
#
# COMPACT_ATOMS: atom_id res chain seq x y z
N MET A 1 11.26 -7.79 17.75
CA MET A 1 9.81 -7.61 17.87
C MET A 1 9.37 -7.12 16.50
N LEU A 2 8.44 -7.81 15.83
CA LEU A 2 7.97 -7.40 14.51
C LEU A 2 7.21 -6.08 14.68
N LYS A 3 7.53 -5.07 13.86
CA LYS A 3 6.87 -3.76 13.92
C LYS A 3 5.56 -3.81 13.12
N ASN A 4 4.44 -3.56 13.79
CA ASN A 4 3.17 -3.22 13.14
C ASN A 4 2.46 -2.17 14.00
N ASN A 5 3.10 -1.03 14.18
CA ASN A 5 2.55 0.04 15.01
C ASN A 5 1.94 1.11 14.10
N LEU A 6 0.64 1.33 14.27
CA LEU A 6 -0.10 2.44 13.69
C LEU A 6 -0.31 3.51 14.77
N LEU A 7 0.08 4.75 14.48
CA LEU A 7 -0.34 5.89 15.30
C LEU A 7 -1.53 6.57 14.63
N GLY A 8 -2.69 6.58 15.29
CA GLY A 8 -3.81 7.43 14.96
C GLY A 8 -3.72 8.76 15.70
N VAL A 9 -3.48 9.86 15.00
CA VAL A 9 -3.57 11.20 15.60
C VAL A 9 -4.93 11.79 15.26
N ILE A 10 -5.68 12.09 16.31
CA ILE A 10 -7.04 12.61 16.18
C ILE A 10 -7.03 14.13 16.40
N LEU A 11 -7.49 14.83 15.39
CA LEU A 11 -7.69 16.28 15.40
C LEU A 11 -9.14 16.55 15.80
N GLU A 12 -9.31 17.33 16.87
CA GLU A 12 -10.55 17.96 17.36
C GLU A 12 -11.83 17.11 17.43
N ASN A 13 -12.48 17.02 18.60
CA ASN A 13 -13.87 16.52 18.80
C ASN A 13 -14.24 15.23 18.05
N THR A 14 -13.24 14.47 17.65
CA THR A 14 -13.33 13.25 16.87
C THR A 14 -12.90 12.11 17.77
N THR A 15 -13.45 10.94 17.52
CA THR A 15 -13.12 9.74 18.27
C THR A 15 -12.76 8.62 17.31
N ILE A 16 -11.95 7.68 17.76
CA ILE A 16 -11.67 6.44 17.01
C ILE A 16 -12.96 5.73 16.61
N SER A 17 -13.99 5.83 17.46
CA SER A 17 -15.31 5.25 17.22
C SER A 17 -15.97 5.76 15.95
N ASP A 18 -15.61 6.96 15.48
CA ASP A 18 -16.13 7.52 14.23
C ASP A 18 -15.52 6.84 12.98
N LEU A 19 -14.40 6.14 13.12
CA LEU A 19 -13.73 5.43 12.02
C LEU A 19 -14.45 4.14 11.60
N ASN A 20 -15.39 3.65 12.42
CA ASN A 20 -16.08 2.37 12.21
C ASN A 20 -15.14 1.20 11.86
N LEU A 21 -13.94 1.21 12.44
CA LEU A 21 -12.94 0.17 12.29
C LEU A 21 -13.14 -0.91 13.35
N ASP A 22 -12.81 -2.16 13.02
CA ASP A 22 -12.83 -3.29 13.96
C ASP A 22 -11.61 -3.25 14.89
N ILE A 23 -11.63 -2.29 15.81
CA ILE A 23 -10.57 -2.06 16.80
C ILE A 23 -10.98 -2.74 18.09
N LEU A 24 -10.25 -3.81 18.44
CA LEU A 24 -10.48 -4.58 19.66
C LEU A 24 -9.21 -4.56 20.51
N ASN A 25 -9.29 -4.04 21.75
CA ASN A 25 -8.16 -3.95 22.69
C ASN A 25 -6.93 -3.26 22.09
N ASP A 26 -7.12 -2.09 21.47
CA ASP A 26 -6.06 -1.30 20.83
C ASP A 26 -5.34 -2.03 19.68
N LYS A 27 -5.98 -3.04 19.09
CA LYS A 27 -5.49 -3.74 17.91
C LYS A 27 -6.47 -3.64 16.76
N LEU A 28 -5.95 -3.32 15.58
CA LEU A 28 -6.67 -3.41 14.32
C LEU A 28 -6.32 -4.75 13.66
N ASN A 29 -7.33 -5.57 13.42
CA ASN A 29 -7.15 -6.78 12.62
C ASN A 29 -7.33 -6.42 11.14
N LEU A 30 -6.23 -6.36 10.40
CA LEU A 30 -6.27 -6.25 8.95
C LEU A 30 -6.44 -7.64 8.36
N ASN A 31 -7.58 -7.85 7.71
CA ASN A 31 -7.94 -9.14 7.14
C ASN A 31 -8.43 -8.95 5.71
N ASN A 32 -7.59 -9.31 4.75
CA ASN A 32 -7.97 -9.29 3.34
C ASN A 32 -7.81 -10.68 2.72
N LYS A 33 -7.98 -10.76 1.40
CA LYS A 33 -7.87 -12.03 0.66
C LYS A 33 -6.47 -12.64 0.75
N TYR A 34 -5.44 -11.81 0.89
CA TYR A 34 -4.03 -12.20 0.76
C TYR A 34 -3.36 -12.45 2.10
N PHE A 35 -3.75 -11.72 3.14
CA PHE A 35 -3.10 -11.81 4.44
C PHE A 35 -4.03 -11.48 5.60
N THR A 36 -3.56 -11.84 6.79
CA THR A 36 -4.00 -11.30 8.07
C THR A 36 -2.85 -10.65 8.81
N ALA A 37 -3.09 -9.51 9.46
CA ALA A 37 -2.14 -8.85 10.33
C ALA A 37 -2.85 -8.24 11.54
N ASP A 38 -2.25 -8.40 12.71
CA ASP A 38 -2.65 -7.68 13.91
C ASP A 38 -1.75 -6.44 14.03
N VAL A 39 -2.35 -5.26 13.92
CA VAL A 39 -1.68 -3.96 13.99
C VAL A 39 -1.96 -3.34 15.35
N ASP A 40 -0.93 -3.02 16.11
CA ASP A 40 -1.05 -2.31 17.37
C ASP A 40 -1.35 -0.83 17.07
N ILE A 41 -2.44 -0.31 17.62
CA ILE A 41 -2.86 1.07 17.43
C ILE A 41 -2.53 1.86 18.68
N ARG A 42 -1.84 2.99 18.49
CA ARG A 42 -1.72 4.04 19.50
C ARG A 42 -2.58 5.19 19.05
N VAL A 43 -3.28 5.81 19.98
CA VAL A 43 -4.07 7.00 19.70
C VAL A 43 -3.58 8.15 20.54
N ALA A 44 -3.40 9.29 19.88
CA ALA A 44 -2.97 10.51 20.51
C ALA A 44 -3.82 11.68 20.03
N ASN A 45 -4.02 12.63 20.94
CA ASN A 45 -4.60 13.92 20.58
C ASN A 45 -3.54 14.83 19.94
N VAL A 46 -4.01 15.88 19.26
CA VAL A 46 -3.12 16.93 18.72
C VAL A 46 -2.27 17.65 19.77
N GLU A 47 -2.61 17.57 21.05
CA GLU A 47 -1.74 18.15 22.09
C GLU A 47 -0.59 17.21 22.47
N GLU A 48 -0.79 15.90 22.28
CA GLU A 48 0.10 14.84 22.75
C GLU A 48 1.07 14.36 21.66
N TYR A 49 0.77 14.59 20.38
CA TYR A 49 1.58 14.02 19.29
C TYR A 49 3.04 14.50 19.29
N MET A 50 3.33 15.71 19.77
CA MET A 50 4.69 16.27 19.77
C MET A 50 5.68 15.49 20.62
N ASP A 51 5.19 14.75 21.62
CA ASP A 51 6.00 14.01 22.57
C ASP A 51 6.12 12.52 22.19
N ILE A 52 5.61 12.13 21.03
CA ILE A 52 5.60 10.74 20.60
C ILE A 52 6.91 10.38 19.92
N ASP A 53 7.46 9.24 20.33
CA ASP A 53 8.55 8.59 19.61
C ASP A 53 7.99 7.90 18.35
N TYR A 54 8.44 8.36 17.18
CA TYR A 54 8.02 7.85 15.88
C TYR A 54 8.91 6.70 15.36
N THR A 55 10.01 6.37 16.05
CA THR A 55 11.03 5.43 15.55
C THR A 55 10.53 3.98 15.44
N ASP A 56 9.43 3.65 16.10
CA ASP A 56 8.82 2.33 16.11
C ASP A 56 7.51 2.23 15.33
N LEU A 57 7.10 3.31 14.64
CA LEU A 57 5.89 3.36 13.83
C LEU A 57 6.15 2.93 12.39
N ASP A 58 5.21 2.15 11.85
CA ASP A 58 5.21 1.75 10.44
C ASP A 58 4.26 2.64 9.62
N ALA A 59 3.22 3.16 10.27
CA ALA A 59 2.28 4.09 9.65
C ALA A 59 1.76 5.15 10.62
N LEU A 60 1.42 6.30 10.06
CA LEU A 60 0.73 7.41 10.72
C LEU A 60 -0.61 7.65 10.03
N LEU A 61 -1.69 7.64 10.79
CA LEU A 61 -3.02 8.02 10.34
C LEU A 61 -3.45 9.31 11.03
N VAL A 62 -3.71 10.34 10.24
CA VAL A 62 -4.22 11.63 10.70
C VAL A 62 -5.72 11.67 10.46
N VAL A 63 -6.51 11.82 11.51
CA VAL A 63 -7.97 11.85 11.42
C VAL A 63 -8.45 13.24 11.79
N PHE A 64 -9.19 13.87 10.90
CA PHE A 64 -9.82 15.16 11.15
C PHE A 64 -11.27 15.13 10.70
N ARG A 65 -12.10 15.95 11.36
CA ARG A 65 -13.50 16.07 11.00
C ARG A 65 -13.69 16.95 9.77
N SER A 66 -13.00 18.08 9.72
CA SER A 66 -13.06 19.05 8.61
C SER A 66 -11.68 19.56 8.28
N PHE A 67 -11.42 19.85 7.00
CA PHE A 67 -10.14 20.41 6.58
C PHE A 67 -10.10 21.93 6.79
N ASP A 68 -9.23 22.37 7.70
CA ASP A 68 -9.10 23.77 8.12
C ASP A 68 -7.63 24.19 8.28
N ASN A 69 -7.39 25.40 8.80
CA ASN A 69 -6.03 25.91 9.01
C ASN A 69 -5.23 25.06 10.00
N LEU A 70 -5.89 24.49 11.02
CA LEU A 70 -5.24 23.61 11.99
C LEU A 70 -4.77 22.31 11.32
N SER A 71 -5.61 21.75 10.45
CA SER A 71 -5.28 20.58 9.63
C SER A 71 -4.04 20.84 8.76
N VAL A 72 -3.97 22.01 8.12
CA VAL A 72 -2.81 22.41 7.30
C VAL A 72 -1.54 22.56 8.14
N ASP A 73 -1.62 23.23 9.30
CA ASP A 73 -0.46 23.42 10.18
C ASP A 73 0.02 22.10 10.81
N PHE A 74 -0.89 21.16 11.02
CA PHE A 74 -0.56 19.81 11.44
C PHE A 74 0.15 19.04 10.33
N LEU A 75 -0.37 19.06 9.09
CA LEU A 75 0.26 18.37 7.95
C LEU A 75 1.68 18.88 7.65
N LYS A 76 1.95 20.17 7.85
CA LYS A 76 3.32 20.72 7.74
C LYS A 76 4.29 20.02 8.69
N LYS A 77 3.85 19.69 9.90
CA LYS A 77 4.67 19.00 10.90
C LYS A 77 4.77 17.51 10.61
N VAL A 78 3.68 16.90 10.15
CA VAL A 78 3.67 15.50 9.69
C VAL A 78 4.67 15.27 8.55
N LYS A 79 4.83 16.26 7.66
CA LYS A 79 5.83 16.21 6.60
C LYS A 79 7.27 16.02 7.13
N GLU A 80 7.59 16.61 8.29
CA GLU A 80 8.93 16.51 8.90
C GLU A 80 9.20 15.14 9.54
N ILE A 81 8.16 14.34 9.78
CA ILE A 81 8.27 13.00 10.36
C ILE A 81 8.77 12.01 9.30
N GLN A 82 9.79 11.21 9.63
CA GLN A 82 10.36 10.19 8.74
C GLN A 82 9.66 8.83 8.95
N ILE A 83 8.45 8.70 8.43
CA ILE A 83 7.68 7.45 8.36
C ILE A 83 7.31 7.20 6.90
N ASP A 84 7.38 5.95 6.46
CA ASP A 84 7.16 5.57 5.05
C ASP A 84 5.68 5.67 4.62
N SER A 85 4.75 5.42 5.53
CA SER A 85 3.30 5.44 5.26
C SER A 85 2.59 6.50 6.09
N LYS A 86 2.13 7.57 5.45
CA LYS A 86 1.36 8.66 6.07
C LYS A 86 0.01 8.79 5.40
N LEU A 87 -1.05 8.66 6.19
CA LEU A 87 -2.43 8.64 5.73
C LEU A 87 -3.20 9.78 6.39
N ALA A 88 -4.15 10.36 5.68
CA ALA A 88 -5.07 11.39 6.15
C ALA A 88 -6.51 10.99 5.84
N LEU A 89 -7.39 11.08 6.82
CA LEU A 89 -8.81 10.81 6.67
C LEU A 89 -9.64 12.00 7.16
N CYS A 90 -10.48 12.53 6.27
CA CYS A 90 -11.51 13.49 6.62
C CYS A 90 -12.85 12.77 6.83
N LEU A 91 -13.52 13.03 7.95
CA LEU A 91 -14.82 12.42 8.23
C LEU A 91 -16.01 13.18 7.62
N ASP A 92 -15.99 14.53 7.66
CA ASP A 92 -17.02 15.37 7.04
C ASP A 92 -16.53 15.86 5.66
N ASN A 93 -16.67 15.00 4.65
CA ASN A 93 -16.38 15.34 3.25
C ASN A 93 -17.44 16.28 2.67
N ASN A 94 -17.27 17.59 2.92
CA ASN A 94 -18.07 18.65 2.32
C ASN A 94 -17.27 19.56 1.36
N SER A 95 -16.02 19.18 1.08
CA SER A 95 -15.06 19.95 0.30
C SER A 95 -14.94 19.42 -1.13
N ASN A 96 -14.61 20.30 -2.08
CA ASN A 96 -14.23 19.90 -3.44
C ASN A 96 -12.91 19.11 -3.37
N ASP A 97 -12.94 17.86 -3.84
CA ASP A 97 -11.82 16.91 -3.78
C ASP A 97 -10.52 17.43 -4.44
N ASP A 98 -10.62 18.21 -5.52
CA ASP A 98 -9.45 18.65 -6.32
C ASP A 98 -8.47 19.58 -5.56
N GLU A 99 -8.96 20.39 -4.63
CA GLU A 99 -8.12 21.32 -3.85
C GLU A 99 -7.42 20.59 -2.69
N LEU A 100 -8.10 19.58 -2.13
CA LEU A 100 -7.57 18.75 -1.06
C LEU A 100 -6.41 17.88 -1.53
N ASP A 101 -6.57 17.19 -2.65
CA ASP A 101 -5.53 16.28 -3.16
C ASP A 101 -4.18 17.00 -3.37
N ASN A 102 -4.23 18.25 -3.86
CA ASN A 102 -3.04 19.08 -4.02
C ASN A 102 -2.37 19.42 -2.67
N HIS A 103 -3.16 19.63 -1.61
CA HIS A 103 -2.58 19.85 -0.28
C HIS A 103 -1.90 18.59 0.24
N PHE A 104 -2.53 17.42 0.13
CA PHE A 104 -1.98 16.18 0.69
C PHE A 104 -0.73 15.68 -0.06
N ILE A 105 -0.71 15.80 -1.40
CA ILE A 105 0.49 15.50 -2.21
C ILE A 105 1.68 16.35 -1.76
N ASN A 106 1.45 17.64 -1.47
CA ASN A 106 2.53 18.55 -1.02
C ASN A 106 3.13 18.16 0.34
N TYR A 107 2.41 17.37 1.15
CA TYR A 107 2.85 16.92 2.47
C TYR A 107 3.28 15.46 2.53
N ASP A 108 3.28 14.76 1.38
CA ASP A 108 3.62 13.34 1.30
C ASP A 108 2.67 12.49 2.16
N VAL A 109 1.37 12.80 2.09
CA VAL A 109 0.30 12.13 2.82
C VAL A 109 -0.75 11.66 1.82
N GLU A 110 -1.21 10.42 1.94
CA GLU A 110 -2.31 9.91 1.13
C GLU A 110 -3.65 10.35 1.73
N TYR A 111 -4.48 11.01 0.92
CA TYR A 111 -5.83 11.41 1.32
C TYR A 111 -6.85 10.31 1.08
N ILE A 112 -7.59 9.98 2.13
CA ILE A 112 -8.57 8.92 2.17
C ILE A 112 -9.95 9.56 2.31
N THR A 113 -10.79 9.33 1.30
CA THR A 113 -12.12 9.93 1.22
C THR A 113 -13.22 9.12 1.93
N SER A 114 -12.92 7.89 2.36
CA SER A 114 -13.88 7.03 3.05
C SER A 114 -13.21 5.96 3.92
N ASN A 115 -13.94 5.49 4.93
CA ASN A 115 -13.48 4.41 5.81
C ASN A 115 -13.25 3.09 5.04
N GLU A 116 -13.98 2.85 3.95
CA GLU A 116 -13.78 1.67 3.10
C GLU A 116 -12.39 1.69 2.44
N ARG A 117 -11.98 2.85 1.91
CA ARG A 117 -10.65 3.04 1.33
C ARG A 117 -9.53 3.03 2.37
N LEU A 118 -9.84 3.32 3.64
CA LEU A 118 -8.85 3.26 4.71
C LEU A 118 -8.25 1.87 4.88
N LEU A 119 -9.07 0.82 4.82
CA LEU A 119 -8.58 -0.56 4.93
C LEU A 119 -7.72 -0.96 3.73
N ASP A 120 -8.04 -0.47 2.53
CA ASP A 120 -7.23 -0.69 1.34
C ASP A 120 -5.87 0.01 1.43
N ALA A 121 -5.87 1.28 1.85
CA ALA A 121 -4.65 2.06 2.07
C ALA A 121 -3.77 1.40 3.15
N LEU A 122 -4.36 1.03 4.29
CA LEU A 122 -3.66 0.28 5.35
C LEU A 122 -3.18 -1.09 4.86
N SER A 123 -3.86 -1.73 3.90
CA SER A 123 -3.42 -3.01 3.34
C SER A 123 -2.18 -2.89 2.45
N SER A 124 -1.90 -1.69 1.95
CA SER A 124 -0.72 -1.40 1.13
C SER A 124 0.54 -1.13 1.97
N VAL A 125 0.36 -0.81 3.26
CA VAL A 125 1.46 -0.61 4.22
C VAL A 125 2.26 -1.91 4.36
N GLY A 126 3.58 -1.79 4.32
CA GLY A 126 4.52 -2.91 4.42
C GLY A 126 4.66 -3.50 5.82
N TRP A 127 3.57 -3.98 6.42
CA TRP A 127 3.57 -4.55 7.77
C TRP A 127 4.56 -5.72 7.91
N GLN A 128 5.36 -5.74 8.98
CA GLN A 128 6.41 -6.75 9.12
C GLN A 128 5.90 -8.12 9.54
N SER A 129 4.70 -8.21 10.13
CA SER A 129 4.11 -9.46 10.64
C SER A 129 3.05 -10.10 9.75
N LEU A 130 3.02 -9.78 8.47
CA LEU A 130 2.03 -10.32 7.52
C LEU A 130 2.01 -11.85 7.56
N GLN A 131 0.88 -12.41 8.00
CA GLN A 131 0.60 -13.83 7.86
C GLN A 131 -0.14 -14.01 6.55
N LEU A 132 0.59 -14.47 5.54
CA LEU A 132 -0.01 -14.82 4.25
C LEU A 132 -1.00 -15.97 4.46
N LYS A 133 -2.21 -15.80 3.95
CA LYS A 133 -3.14 -16.93 3.88
C LYS A 133 -2.60 -17.87 2.82
N SER A 134 -2.26 -19.09 3.24
CA SER A 134 -1.98 -20.16 2.28
C SER A 134 -3.24 -20.33 1.43
N ASP A 135 -3.11 -20.11 0.12
CA ASP A 135 -4.16 -20.51 -0.81
C ASP A 135 -4.36 -22.02 -0.65
N ASP A 136 -5.51 -22.45 -0.13
CA ASP A 136 -5.92 -23.86 -0.04
C ASP A 136 -6.14 -24.50 -1.42
N ARG A 137 -5.55 -23.93 -2.47
CA ARG A 137 -5.63 -24.35 -3.87
C ARG A 137 -4.36 -25.00 -4.39
N ASN A 138 -3.59 -25.70 -3.56
CA ASN A 138 -2.71 -26.74 -4.10
C ASN A 138 -2.20 -27.68 -3.00
N LYS A 139 -2.98 -28.73 -2.77
CA LYS A 139 -2.50 -29.98 -2.18
C LYS A 139 -2.55 -31.03 -3.28
N GLY A 140 -1.52 -31.02 -4.11
CA GLY A 140 -1.33 -31.96 -5.21
C GLY A 140 0.07 -31.80 -5.78
N ASP A 141 0.98 -32.65 -5.28
CA ASP A 141 2.18 -33.18 -5.92
C ASP A 141 2.96 -32.31 -6.92
N ALA A 142 4.17 -31.91 -6.54
CA ALA A 142 5.33 -32.09 -7.42
C ALA A 142 6.64 -31.97 -6.62
N GLU A 143 7.40 -33.05 -6.67
CA GLU A 143 8.76 -33.18 -6.18
C GLU A 143 9.72 -32.25 -6.91
N ASP A 144 10.66 -31.69 -6.14
CA ASP A 144 12.10 -31.68 -6.37
C ASP A 144 12.59 -31.61 -7.83
N THR A 145 13.15 -30.47 -8.26
CA THR A 145 14.39 -30.42 -9.06
C THR A 145 14.94 -28.99 -9.05
N ILE A 146 16.05 -28.79 -8.35
CA ILE A 146 16.92 -27.62 -8.48
C ILE A 146 17.70 -27.78 -9.80
N GLN A 147 17.54 -26.85 -10.74
CA GLN A 147 18.52 -26.64 -11.80
C GLN A 147 18.93 -25.17 -11.87
N ASP A 148 20.22 -24.96 -11.60
CA ASP A 148 21.00 -23.79 -11.98
C ASP A 148 20.93 -23.56 -13.49
N THR A 149 20.52 -22.38 -13.92
CA THR A 149 20.92 -21.82 -15.21
C THR A 149 21.16 -20.32 -15.09
N ASN A 150 22.45 -19.96 -15.17
CA ASN A 150 22.92 -18.66 -15.67
C ASN A 150 22.57 -18.55 -17.16
N GLU A 151 21.98 -17.44 -17.60
CA GLU A 151 22.07 -16.81 -18.94
C GLU A 151 21.05 -15.64 -18.95
N ASP A 152 21.48 -14.39 -18.87
CA ASP A 152 21.88 -13.48 -19.96
C ASP A 152 20.76 -13.12 -20.95
N SER A 153 20.05 -12.03 -20.62
CA SER A 153 19.57 -10.97 -21.51
C SER A 153 19.17 -11.35 -22.94
N THR A 154 17.87 -11.48 -23.21
CA THR A 154 17.03 -10.62 -24.09
C THR A 154 15.82 -11.41 -24.62
N ASN A 155 14.61 -10.86 -24.43
CA ASN A 155 13.32 -11.38 -24.92
C ASN A 155 12.93 -12.78 -24.41
N ASP A 156 12.66 -12.88 -23.11
CA ASP A 156 11.99 -14.06 -22.56
C ASP A 156 10.48 -13.91 -22.76
N SER A 157 9.96 -14.57 -23.79
CA SER A 157 8.56 -14.99 -23.80
C SER A 157 8.34 -15.88 -22.57
N TYR A 158 7.43 -15.48 -21.68
CA TYR A 158 7.18 -16.19 -20.43
C TYR A 158 6.45 -17.50 -20.72
N GLU A 159 7.12 -18.63 -20.52
CA GLU A 159 6.51 -19.95 -20.77
C GLU A 159 5.50 -20.39 -19.68
N SER A 160 5.55 -19.77 -18.49
CA SER A 160 4.65 -20.11 -17.38
C SER A 160 4.32 -18.91 -16.49
N PHE A 161 3.07 -18.86 -16.03
CA PHE A 161 2.56 -17.87 -15.06
C PHE A 161 3.37 -17.87 -13.74
N ASP A 162 3.90 -19.01 -13.33
CA ASP A 162 4.71 -19.13 -12.11
C ASP A 162 6.07 -18.41 -12.23
N GLN A 163 6.63 -18.36 -13.45
CA GLN A 163 7.85 -17.60 -13.73
C GLN A 163 7.57 -16.10 -13.70
N LEU A 164 6.43 -15.67 -14.24
CA LEU A 164 5.96 -14.28 -14.16
C LEU A 164 5.75 -13.86 -12.69
N LEU A 165 5.11 -14.70 -11.87
CA LEU A 165 4.85 -14.42 -10.46
C LEU A 165 6.14 -14.29 -9.64
N SER A 166 7.09 -15.20 -9.88
CA SER A 166 8.38 -15.19 -9.19
C SER A 166 9.17 -13.93 -9.53
N LYS A 167 9.14 -13.50 -10.79
CA LYS A 167 9.79 -12.27 -11.27
C LYS A 167 9.06 -11.00 -10.79
N LEU A 168 7.73 -11.01 -10.74
CA LEU A 168 6.90 -9.95 -10.15
C LEU A 168 7.22 -9.73 -8.67
N ASN A 169 7.35 -10.82 -7.90
CA ASN A 169 7.72 -10.73 -6.49
C ASN A 169 9.15 -10.21 -6.31
N TYR A 170 10.08 -10.61 -7.18
CA TYR A 170 11.43 -10.06 -7.20
C TYR A 170 11.45 -8.55 -7.48
N TYR A 171 10.76 -8.09 -8.55
CA TYR A 171 10.71 -6.68 -8.89
C TYR A 171 9.98 -5.84 -7.83
N LYS A 172 8.91 -6.38 -7.21
CA LYS A 172 8.24 -5.73 -6.09
C LYS A 172 9.18 -5.53 -4.91
N SER A 173 10.01 -6.52 -4.58
CA SER A 173 11.01 -6.42 -3.51
C SER A 173 12.14 -5.44 -3.84
N GLN A 174 12.47 -5.25 -5.12
CA GLN A 174 13.47 -4.28 -5.54
C GLN A 174 12.89 -2.86 -5.56
N LEU A 175 11.65 -2.68 -6.02
CA LEU A 175 10.94 -1.40 -6.00
C LEU A 175 10.82 -0.80 -4.59
N SER A 176 10.63 -1.64 -3.56
CA SER A 176 10.59 -1.18 -2.17
C SER A 176 11.95 -0.75 -1.61
N GLN A 177 13.06 -1.09 -2.28
CA GLN A 177 14.42 -0.75 -1.86
C GLN A 177 15.00 0.46 -2.60
N ILE A 178 14.28 1.01 -3.59
CA ILE A 178 14.75 2.16 -4.37
C ILE A 178 14.25 3.45 -3.73
N ASP A 179 15.15 4.22 -3.12
CA ASP A 179 14.80 5.51 -2.50
C ASP A 179 14.45 6.59 -3.55
N ASN A 180 14.99 6.48 -4.77
CA ASN A 180 14.79 7.45 -5.85
C ASN A 180 13.47 7.20 -6.62
N ILE A 181 12.62 8.22 -6.67
CA ILE A 181 11.31 8.14 -7.34
C ILE A 181 11.41 7.95 -8.86
N GLU A 182 12.42 8.53 -9.54
CA GLU A 182 12.60 8.36 -10.98
C GLU A 182 12.97 6.91 -11.32
N GLN A 183 13.83 6.30 -10.51
CA GLN A 183 14.22 4.89 -10.68
C GLN A 183 13.05 3.96 -10.34
N ARG A 184 12.22 4.28 -9.33
CA ARG A 184 10.99 3.53 -9.05
C ARG A 184 10.03 3.56 -10.24
N HIS A 185 9.86 4.71 -10.88
CA HIS A 185 9.02 4.83 -12.07
C HIS A 185 9.55 4.02 -13.26
N GLU A 186 10.87 4.01 -13.49
CA GLU A 186 11.49 3.22 -14.55
C GLU A 186 11.28 1.71 -14.33
N TYR A 187 11.50 1.22 -13.10
CA TYR A 187 11.26 -0.17 -12.75
C TYR A 187 9.77 -0.56 -12.82
N ALA A 188 8.87 0.33 -12.42
CA ALA A 188 7.42 0.10 -12.56
C ALA A 188 7.00 0.06 -14.04
N SER A 189 7.62 0.85 -14.91
CA SER A 189 7.37 0.82 -16.36
C SER A 189 7.81 -0.50 -16.98
N ILE A 190 8.99 -1.01 -16.61
CA ILE A 190 9.49 -2.31 -17.07
C ILE A 190 8.52 -3.42 -16.63
N LEU A 191 8.08 -3.38 -15.36
CA LEU A 191 7.11 -4.33 -14.82
C LEU A 191 5.77 -4.31 -15.59
N ALA A 192 5.26 -3.11 -15.88
CA ALA A 192 4.02 -2.96 -16.64
C ALA A 192 4.15 -3.48 -18.07
N GLN A 193 5.31 -3.30 -18.69
CA GLN A 193 5.60 -3.80 -20.04
C GLN A 193 5.72 -5.33 -20.07
N ASP A 194 6.36 -5.92 -19.06
CA ASP A 194 6.44 -7.38 -18.87
C ASP A 194 5.05 -8.02 -18.63
N MET A 195 4.19 -7.35 -17.86
CA MET A 195 2.80 -7.80 -17.66
C MET A 195 1.98 -7.65 -18.95
N ALA A 196 2.18 -6.58 -19.71
CA ALA A 196 1.48 -6.34 -20.96
C ALA A 196 1.89 -7.32 -22.06
N SER A 197 3.17 -7.70 -22.16
CA SER A 197 3.63 -8.70 -23.13
C SER A 197 3.08 -10.10 -22.81
N PHE A 198 3.01 -10.48 -21.53
CA PHE A 198 2.41 -11.76 -21.12
C PHE A 198 0.90 -11.85 -21.45
N ILE A 199 0.18 -10.74 -21.33
CA ILE A 199 -1.26 -10.68 -21.61
C ILE A 199 -1.53 -10.55 -23.13
N GLY A 200 -0.61 -9.94 -23.89
CA GLY A 200 -0.79 -9.59 -25.29
C GLY A 200 -0.43 -10.67 -26.32
N ASP A 201 0.17 -11.80 -25.91
CA ASP A 201 0.59 -12.86 -26.83
C ASP A 201 -0.51 -13.90 -27.16
N ASP A 202 -1.76 -13.72 -26.69
CA ASP A 202 -2.91 -14.62 -26.96
C ASP A 202 -4.01 -13.98 -27.82
N ASP A 203 -3.64 -13.13 -28.79
CA ASP A 203 -4.55 -12.69 -29.86
C ASP A 203 -4.09 -13.25 -31.22
N GLY A 204 -4.38 -14.53 -31.41
CA GLY A 204 -4.54 -15.12 -32.75
C GLY A 204 -5.76 -14.50 -33.45
N ALA A 205 -5.60 -13.28 -33.97
CA ALA A 205 -6.56 -12.66 -34.87
C ALA A 205 -5.97 -12.64 -36.29
N ASP A 206 -6.25 -13.70 -37.05
CA ASP A 206 -6.30 -13.65 -38.51
C ASP A 206 -7.31 -12.56 -38.92
N ILE A 207 -6.83 -11.33 -39.11
CA ILE A 207 -7.57 -10.27 -39.81
C ILE A 207 -7.20 -10.37 -41.29
N ASP A 208 -7.72 -11.39 -41.94
CA ASP A 208 -7.65 -11.56 -43.40
C ASP A 208 -8.94 -12.23 -43.92
N ASP A 209 -10.13 -11.74 -43.51
CA ASP A 209 -11.38 -12.05 -44.24
C ASP A 209 -12.60 -11.17 -43.86
N LEU A 210 -12.48 -9.86 -44.01
CA LEU A 210 -13.66 -8.97 -44.14
C LEU A 210 -13.51 -8.04 -45.34
N ASN A 211 -13.45 -8.65 -46.53
CA ASN A 211 -13.97 -8.06 -47.75
C ASN A 211 -15.25 -8.81 -48.13
N LEU A 212 -16.41 -8.27 -47.76
CA LEU A 212 -17.67 -8.32 -48.50
C LEU A 212 -18.73 -7.43 -47.84
#